data_AF-A0A2J7RBX7-F1
#
_entry.id   AF-A0A2J7RBX7-F1
#
_cell.length_a   1.000
_cell.length_b   1.000
_cell.length_c   1.000
_cell.angle_alpha   90.00
_cell.angle_beta   90.00
_cell.angle_gamma   90.00
#
_symmetry.space_group_name_H-M   'P 1'
#
loop_
_entity.id
_entity.type
_entity.pdbx_description
1 polymer ?
#
loop_
_entity_poly.entity_id
_entity_poly.type
_entity_poly.pdbx_seq_one_letter_code
_entity_poly.pdbx_strand_id
1 'polypeptide(L)'
;MQKMSKKLINLPENCVDEMLDGVVKAHPGLSLHANYRVILTKQWADTKKKVALLSGGGSGHEPFAAGFVGAGMLSGAVVGSVFASPPARNVLHAIHCVSQGNEAGTLVFIPNYTGDCLNFGLAVEWAKSEGLKVESIVLGEDCALLGQDSSVGRRGMCGMVFIFKIAGAMVEEGKSLTDIAQTVRMVLRVLASYGVSLSACSLPGSGPLFKIGTDEMELGLGVHGEAGIKRVKIRTATETVKIILEAIIGTLKLKSGDEVVVLINNLGGTSQLEQWLVTGEVHKQFTTLGIAVLRIYAACIMTSLEMAGIQVSALKISGAHKEDWLNYLDAETKACAWCGSPMSIPPEEPLKDTPPPENHPEEHKLEGPTINAAGSEILRRCLEAVALSVISNEGHLNELDSACGDGDTGTTLRRMADGILLQLGTLPVSHPSTLLKQLSSIAEMTMGGTSGALYSLMLTMTGTALGAKVKAVTARTWAVAWIAGTAGTLRYSQAKLGDRSMVRIMRFLLKC
;
A
#
# COMPACT_ATOMS: atom_id res chain seq x y z
N MET A 1 5.76 -24.06 24.29
CA MET A 1 4.61 -23.14 24.34
C MET A 1 4.45 -22.48 22.98
N GLN A 2 3.26 -22.55 22.37
CA GLN A 2 2.97 -21.77 21.16
C GLN A 2 3.11 -20.30 21.54
N LYS A 3 4.01 -19.56 20.87
CA LYS A 3 4.29 -18.16 21.20
C LYS A 3 3.02 -17.37 20.93
N MET A 4 2.37 -16.84 21.98
CA MET A 4 1.19 -16.01 21.83
C MET A 4 1.52 -14.83 20.92
N SER A 5 0.61 -14.50 20.00
CA SER A 5 0.75 -13.31 19.17
C SER A 5 0.65 -12.04 20.02
N LYS A 6 1.44 -11.02 19.68
CA LYS A 6 1.38 -9.72 20.35
C LYS A 6 0.19 -8.94 19.81
N LYS A 7 -0.75 -8.55 20.66
CA LYS A 7 -1.91 -7.72 20.30
C LYS A 7 -2.19 -6.69 21.37
N LEU A 8 -2.68 -5.52 20.95
CA LEU A 8 -3.18 -4.47 21.83
C LEU A 8 -4.64 -4.73 22.14
N ILE A 9 -4.90 -5.60 23.11
CA ILE A 9 -6.25 -6.00 23.55
C ILE A 9 -6.29 -6.10 25.07
N ASN A 10 -7.45 -5.88 25.68
CA ASN A 10 -7.66 -6.16 27.10
C ASN A 10 -7.91 -7.66 27.31
N LEU A 11 -9.03 -8.16 26.79
CA LEU A 11 -9.42 -9.58 26.82
C LEU A 11 -9.86 -10.05 25.43
N PRO A 12 -9.46 -11.25 24.97
CA PRO A 12 -9.87 -11.79 23.67
C PRO A 12 -11.38 -11.83 23.44
N GLU A 13 -12.16 -12.16 24.47
CA GLU A 13 -13.62 -12.27 24.40
C GLU A 13 -14.34 -10.93 24.22
N ASN A 14 -13.75 -9.84 24.73
CA ASN A 14 -14.34 -8.50 24.69
C ASN A 14 -13.86 -7.67 23.49
N CYS A 15 -12.83 -8.13 22.77
CA CYS A 15 -12.13 -7.31 21.78
C CYS A 15 -13.05 -6.73 20.70
N VAL A 16 -14.09 -7.46 20.28
CA VAL A 16 -15.05 -6.98 19.29
C VAL A 16 -15.92 -5.85 19.85
N ASP A 17 -16.45 -6.02 21.07
CA ASP A 17 -17.34 -5.02 21.66
C ASP A 17 -16.57 -3.72 22.01
N GLU A 18 -15.35 -3.85 22.52
CA GLU A 18 -14.43 -2.72 22.75
C GLU A 18 -14.03 -2.02 21.45
N MET A 19 -13.80 -2.78 20.37
CA MET A 19 -13.52 -2.23 19.04
C MET A 19 -14.73 -1.46 18.49
N LEU A 20 -15.94 -2.01 18.60
CA LEU A 20 -17.16 -1.33 18.14
C LEU A 20 -17.44 -0.03 18.90
N ASP A 21 -17.19 -0.01 20.21
CA ASP A 21 -17.23 1.20 21.02
C ASP A 21 -16.19 2.24 20.55
N GLY A 22 -14.98 1.79 20.20
CA GLY A 22 -13.96 2.63 19.56
C GLY A 22 -14.42 3.22 18.22
N VAL A 23 -15.07 2.42 17.36
CA VAL A 23 -15.59 2.87 16.05
C VAL A 23 -16.60 4.01 16.22
N VAL A 24 -17.57 3.89 17.14
CA VAL A 24 -18.59 4.93 17.33
C VAL A 24 -18.04 6.18 18.03
N LYS A 25 -16.97 6.06 18.82
CA LYS A 25 -16.23 7.20 19.39
C LYS A 25 -15.42 7.95 18.34
N ALA A 26 -14.77 7.22 17.42
CA ALA A 26 -14.04 7.80 16.30
C ALA A 26 -14.97 8.42 15.25
N HIS A 27 -16.18 7.87 15.09
CA HIS A 27 -17.17 8.33 14.13
C HIS A 27 -18.52 8.62 14.81
N PRO A 28 -18.70 9.79 15.46
CA PRO A 28 -19.90 10.11 16.23
C PRO A 28 -21.21 10.17 15.44
N GLY A 29 -21.17 10.10 14.11
CA GLY A 29 -22.34 9.95 13.25
C GLY A 29 -22.90 8.52 13.20
N LEU A 30 -22.16 7.54 13.72
CA LEU A 30 -22.58 6.15 13.87
C LEU A 30 -23.16 5.91 15.27
N SER A 31 -23.99 4.88 15.38
CA SER A 31 -24.52 4.36 16.65
C SER A 31 -24.37 2.84 16.72
N LEU A 32 -23.94 2.36 17.87
CA LEU A 32 -23.92 0.94 18.22
C LEU A 32 -25.18 0.62 19.02
N HIS A 33 -25.89 -0.44 18.62
CA HIS A 33 -27.05 -0.90 19.38
C HIS A 33 -26.63 -1.50 20.73
N ALA A 34 -27.39 -1.22 21.80
CA ALA A 34 -27.01 -1.57 23.18
C ALA A 34 -26.85 -3.08 23.44
N ASN A 35 -27.68 -3.91 22.77
CA ASN A 35 -27.75 -5.36 23.02
C ASN A 35 -27.35 -6.21 21.82
N TYR A 36 -27.07 -5.59 20.67
CA TYR A 36 -26.79 -6.29 19.42
C TYR A 36 -25.59 -5.63 18.78
N ARG A 37 -24.67 -6.43 18.23
CA ARG A 37 -23.51 -5.93 17.48
C ARG A 37 -23.93 -5.41 16.10
N VAL A 38 -24.68 -4.31 16.11
CA VAL A 38 -25.28 -3.67 14.96
C VAL A 38 -24.87 -2.21 14.97
N ILE A 39 -24.20 -1.78 13.90
CA ILE A 39 -23.82 -0.40 13.65
C ILE A 39 -24.80 0.19 12.64
N LEU A 40 -25.34 1.37 12.95
CA LEU A 40 -26.23 2.13 12.08
C LEU A 40 -25.76 3.59 12.02
N THR A 41 -26.23 4.35 11.05
CA THR A 41 -26.11 5.83 11.10
C THR A 41 -27.05 6.37 12.19
N LYS A 42 -26.70 7.43 12.92
CA LYS A 42 -27.59 7.99 13.97
C LYS A 42 -28.95 8.45 13.45
N GLN A 43 -29.03 8.79 12.16
CA GLN A 43 -30.24 9.23 11.48
C GLN A 43 -30.94 8.09 10.72
N TRP A 44 -30.68 6.83 11.08
CA TRP A 44 -31.28 5.66 10.41
C TRP A 44 -32.82 5.69 10.41
N ALA A 45 -33.45 6.35 11.39
CA ALA A 45 -34.89 6.52 11.47
C ALA A 45 -35.45 7.57 10.49
N ASP A 46 -34.61 8.43 9.91
CA ASP A 46 -35.01 9.48 8.96
C ASP A 46 -34.94 9.01 7.49
N THR A 47 -34.35 7.85 7.23
CA THR A 47 -34.19 7.26 5.88
C THR A 47 -35.42 6.45 5.41
N LYS A 48 -36.58 6.64 6.03
CA LYS A 48 -37.84 5.88 5.83
C LYS A 48 -38.40 5.83 4.40
N LYS A 49 -37.80 6.54 3.44
CA LYS A 49 -38.25 6.59 2.04
C LYS A 49 -37.22 6.03 1.05
N LYS A 50 -36.10 5.52 1.53
CA LYS A 50 -34.99 5.01 0.72
C LYS A 50 -34.77 3.53 1.00
N VAL A 51 -34.33 2.78 -0.01
CA VAL A 51 -33.95 1.37 0.18
C VAL A 51 -32.83 1.29 1.20
N ALA A 52 -32.97 0.42 2.20
CA ALA A 52 -31.93 0.19 3.18
C ALA A 52 -30.93 -0.86 2.67
N LEU A 53 -29.63 -0.58 2.84
CA LEU A 53 -28.56 -1.51 2.46
C LEU A 53 -27.88 -2.04 3.72
N LEU A 54 -27.89 -3.36 3.89
CA LEU A 54 -27.23 -4.02 5.02
C LEU A 54 -26.15 -4.98 4.53
N SER A 55 -25.06 -5.08 5.28
CA SER A 55 -24.09 -6.16 5.14
C SER A 55 -23.46 -6.47 6.49
N GLY A 56 -22.51 -7.39 6.53
CA GLY A 56 -21.85 -7.80 7.76
C GLY A 56 -21.14 -9.12 7.62
N GLY A 57 -20.60 -9.61 8.72
CA GLY A 57 -19.80 -10.83 8.79
C GLY A 57 -19.02 -10.91 10.10
N GLY A 58 -18.04 -11.81 10.15
CA GLY A 58 -17.10 -11.88 11.27
C GLY A 58 -16.27 -10.61 11.44
N SER A 59 -15.80 -10.34 12.66
CA SER A 59 -14.80 -9.29 12.94
C SER A 59 -13.40 -9.72 12.52
N GLY A 60 -12.46 -8.77 12.51
CA GLY A 60 -11.08 -8.99 12.11
C GLY A 60 -10.80 -8.63 10.65
N HIS A 61 -11.76 -7.97 10.00
CA HIS A 61 -11.66 -7.47 8.63
C HIS A 61 -11.81 -5.95 8.57
N GLU A 62 -11.67 -5.26 9.70
CA GLU A 62 -11.88 -3.83 9.79
C GLU A 62 -11.00 -3.08 8.76
N PRO A 63 -11.55 -2.08 8.04
CA PRO A 63 -12.79 -1.36 8.35
C PRO A 63 -14.09 -2.06 7.92
N PHE A 64 -14.04 -3.20 7.22
CA PHE A 64 -15.26 -3.95 6.91
C PHE A 64 -15.92 -4.50 8.18
N ALA A 65 -17.24 -4.41 8.36
CA ALA A 65 -18.21 -3.70 7.51
C ALA A 65 -18.53 -2.27 8.00
N ALA A 66 -18.25 -1.97 9.27
CA ALA A 66 -18.72 -0.75 9.94
C ALA A 66 -18.23 0.55 9.30
N GLY A 67 -17.00 0.57 8.74
CA GLY A 67 -16.46 1.75 8.06
C GLY A 67 -17.17 2.11 6.75
N PHE A 68 -17.99 1.20 6.22
CA PHE A 68 -18.80 1.43 5.02
C PHE A 68 -20.25 1.84 5.32
N VAL A 69 -20.57 2.09 6.59
CA VAL A 69 -21.88 2.62 7.00
C VAL A 69 -21.90 4.13 6.85
N GLY A 70 -22.86 4.65 6.08
CA GLY A 70 -23.01 6.07 5.78
C GLY A 70 -23.84 6.30 4.51
N ALA A 71 -24.41 7.50 4.38
CA ALA A 71 -25.13 7.90 3.16
C ALA A 71 -24.26 7.68 1.92
N GLY A 72 -24.86 7.17 0.83
CA GLY A 72 -24.13 6.76 -0.37
C GLY A 72 -23.44 5.38 -0.30
N MET A 73 -23.53 4.64 0.81
CA MET A 73 -23.08 3.24 0.95
C MET A 73 -24.05 2.43 1.84
N LEU A 74 -23.58 1.73 2.88
CA LEU A 74 -24.45 0.89 3.73
C LEU A 74 -25.28 1.74 4.70
N SER A 75 -26.53 1.34 4.93
CA SER A 75 -27.38 1.88 6.00
C SER A 75 -26.99 1.32 7.37
N GLY A 76 -26.44 0.11 7.39
CA GLY A 76 -26.01 -0.57 8.61
C GLY A 76 -25.08 -1.76 8.37
N ALA A 77 -24.39 -2.15 9.42
CA ALA A 77 -23.48 -3.29 9.46
C ALA A 77 -23.79 -4.19 10.65
N VAL A 78 -23.75 -5.50 10.44
CA VAL A 78 -23.93 -6.53 11.48
C VAL A 78 -22.61 -7.25 11.72
N VAL A 79 -22.11 -7.23 12.95
CA VAL A 79 -20.76 -7.66 13.27
C VAL A 79 -20.79 -8.90 14.18
N GLY A 80 -20.09 -9.95 13.77
CA GLY A 80 -19.99 -11.22 14.48
C GLY A 80 -18.89 -11.24 15.53
N SER A 81 -18.37 -12.43 15.85
CA SER A 81 -17.10 -12.56 16.58
C SER A 81 -15.94 -12.61 15.58
N VAL A 82 -14.69 -12.58 16.05
CA VAL A 82 -13.52 -12.62 15.15
C VAL A 82 -13.58 -13.88 14.26
N PHE A 83 -13.63 -13.67 12.95
CA PHE A 83 -13.78 -14.70 11.89
C PHE A 83 -15.00 -15.64 12.05
N ALA A 84 -16.04 -15.19 12.74
CA ALA A 84 -17.28 -15.94 12.90
C ALA A 84 -18.49 -15.07 12.59
N SER A 85 -19.34 -15.55 11.67
CA SER A 85 -20.57 -14.88 11.25
C SER A 85 -21.44 -14.43 12.43
N PRO A 86 -22.10 -13.26 12.37
CA PRO A 86 -23.02 -12.82 13.39
C PRO A 86 -24.21 -13.79 13.54
N PRO A 87 -24.76 -13.95 14.76
CA PRO A 87 -25.99 -14.70 14.96
C PRO A 87 -27.15 -14.14 14.12
N ALA A 88 -27.98 -15.01 13.55
CA ALA A 88 -29.16 -14.62 12.77
C ALA A 88 -30.07 -13.61 13.49
N ARG A 89 -30.17 -13.66 14.83
CA ARG A 89 -30.96 -12.69 15.61
C ARG A 89 -30.41 -11.25 15.52
N ASN A 90 -29.09 -11.07 15.48
CA ASN A 90 -28.48 -9.75 15.30
C ASN A 90 -28.80 -9.21 13.89
N VAL A 91 -28.76 -10.09 12.88
CA VAL A 91 -29.10 -9.73 11.50
C VAL A 91 -30.58 -9.35 11.39
N LEU A 92 -31.49 -10.17 11.94
CA LEU A 92 -32.92 -9.87 11.96
C LEU A 92 -33.20 -8.54 12.66
N HIS A 93 -32.52 -8.27 13.78
CA HIS A 93 -32.67 -7.01 14.48
C HIS A 93 -32.23 -5.81 13.63
N ALA A 94 -31.10 -5.91 12.91
CA ALA A 94 -30.68 -4.86 12.00
C ALA A 94 -31.71 -4.61 10.88
N ILE A 95 -32.29 -5.69 10.32
CA ILE A 95 -33.39 -5.60 9.36
C ILE A 95 -34.59 -4.89 9.97
N HIS A 96 -34.99 -5.24 11.21
CA HIS A 96 -36.08 -4.57 11.92
C HIS A 96 -35.83 -3.08 12.06
N CYS A 97 -34.64 -2.67 12.52
CA CYS A 97 -34.29 -1.26 12.65
C CYS A 97 -34.52 -0.52 11.32
N VAL A 98 -33.87 -0.95 10.24
CA VAL A 98 -33.93 -0.19 8.98
C VAL A 98 -35.24 -0.32 8.21
N SER A 99 -36.09 -1.30 8.57
CA SER A 99 -37.39 -1.53 7.93
C SER A 99 -38.55 -0.79 8.63
N GLN A 100 -38.35 -0.23 9.83
CA GLN A 100 -39.40 0.47 10.58
C GLN A 100 -39.93 1.69 9.83
N GLY A 101 -41.15 1.58 9.30
CA GLY A 101 -41.79 2.64 8.51
C GLY A 101 -41.13 2.88 7.15
N ASN A 102 -40.33 1.92 6.66
CA ASN A 102 -39.66 1.98 5.36
C ASN A 102 -40.35 1.06 4.34
N GLU A 103 -41.12 1.65 3.43
CA GLU A 103 -41.83 0.93 2.37
C GLU A 103 -40.95 0.62 1.14
N ALA A 104 -39.78 1.26 1.03
CA ALA A 104 -38.86 1.05 -0.09
C ALA A 104 -38.28 -0.37 -0.07
N GLY A 105 -38.06 -0.92 1.13
CA GLY A 105 -37.54 -2.26 1.40
C GLY A 105 -36.05 -2.28 1.74
N THR A 106 -35.53 -3.47 2.02
CA THR A 106 -34.16 -3.70 2.48
C THR A 106 -33.44 -4.69 1.55
N LEU A 107 -32.22 -4.36 1.15
CA LEU A 107 -31.31 -5.26 0.43
C LEU A 107 -30.17 -5.68 1.35
N VAL A 108 -30.02 -6.99 1.53
CA VAL A 108 -29.00 -7.60 2.39
C VAL A 108 -27.89 -8.21 1.52
N PHE A 109 -26.69 -7.68 1.62
CA PHE A 109 -25.50 -8.21 0.96
C PHE A 109 -24.80 -9.21 1.87
N ILE A 110 -24.67 -10.45 1.39
CA ILE A 110 -24.15 -11.58 2.17
C ILE A 110 -22.80 -12.02 1.56
N PRO A 111 -21.66 -11.85 2.27
CA PRO A 111 -20.40 -12.46 1.83
C PRO A 111 -20.56 -13.97 1.65
N ASN A 112 -20.06 -14.54 0.56
CA ASN A 112 -20.26 -15.97 0.29
C ASN A 112 -19.33 -16.87 1.14
N TYR A 113 -19.65 -16.97 2.42
CA TYR A 113 -19.12 -17.95 3.37
C TYR A 113 -20.28 -18.69 4.00
N THR A 114 -20.11 -19.99 4.26
CA THR A 114 -21.20 -20.86 4.74
C THR A 114 -21.90 -20.31 5.99
N GLY A 115 -21.13 -19.80 6.96
CA GLY A 115 -21.68 -19.21 8.18
C GLY A 115 -22.56 -17.99 7.90
N ASP A 116 -22.11 -17.11 7.00
CA ASP A 116 -22.84 -15.90 6.62
C ASP A 116 -24.10 -16.24 5.81
N CYS A 117 -23.99 -17.11 4.81
CA CYS A 117 -25.13 -17.56 4.02
C CYS A 117 -26.24 -18.17 4.89
N LEU A 118 -25.88 -18.99 5.89
CA LEU A 118 -26.86 -19.60 6.79
C LEU A 118 -27.48 -18.59 7.76
N ASN A 119 -26.68 -17.77 8.45
CA ASN A 119 -27.21 -16.84 9.46
C ASN A 119 -28.00 -15.68 8.84
N PHE A 120 -27.48 -15.06 7.78
CA PHE A 120 -28.20 -13.99 7.09
C PHE A 120 -29.40 -14.52 6.33
N GLY A 121 -29.28 -15.69 5.68
CA GLY A 121 -30.41 -16.33 5.00
C GLY A 121 -31.57 -16.61 5.95
N LEU A 122 -31.28 -17.19 7.13
CA LEU A 122 -32.30 -17.44 8.16
C LEU A 122 -32.98 -16.15 8.65
N ALA A 123 -32.20 -15.09 8.88
CA ALA A 123 -32.74 -13.79 9.28
C ALA A 123 -33.64 -13.15 8.21
N VAL A 124 -33.25 -13.27 6.94
CA VAL A 124 -34.04 -12.78 5.80
C VAL A 124 -35.36 -13.54 5.68
N GLU A 125 -35.36 -14.87 5.84
CA GLU A 125 -36.60 -15.66 5.79
C GLU A 125 -37.52 -15.35 6.97
N TRP A 126 -36.99 -15.13 8.18
CA TRP A 126 -37.78 -14.63 9.31
C TRP A 126 -38.40 -13.27 9.01
N ALA A 127 -37.62 -12.29 8.53
CA ALA A 127 -38.12 -10.96 8.20
C ALA A 127 -39.23 -11.01 7.13
N LYS A 128 -39.07 -11.83 6.08
CA LYS A 128 -40.12 -12.04 5.07
C LYS A 128 -41.39 -12.66 5.66
N SER A 129 -41.24 -13.62 6.58
CA SER A 129 -42.39 -14.25 7.25
C SER A 129 -43.20 -13.26 8.11
N GLU A 130 -42.56 -12.19 8.57
CA GLU A 130 -43.19 -11.06 9.28
C GLU A 130 -43.78 -10.00 8.33
N GLY A 131 -43.72 -10.22 7.01
CA GLY A 131 -44.25 -9.32 5.99
C GLY A 131 -43.30 -8.17 5.59
N LEU A 132 -42.04 -8.19 6.02
CA LEU A 132 -41.07 -7.18 5.62
C LEU A 132 -40.60 -7.38 4.18
N LYS A 133 -40.49 -6.27 3.43
CA LYS A 133 -39.95 -6.25 2.07
C LYS A 133 -38.43 -6.34 2.10
N VAL A 134 -37.90 -7.56 2.01
CA VAL A 134 -36.45 -7.84 2.10
C VAL A 134 -35.99 -8.72 0.94
N GLU A 135 -34.94 -8.27 0.24
CA GLU A 135 -34.16 -9.10 -0.69
C GLU A 135 -32.75 -9.33 -0.15
N SER A 136 -32.10 -10.40 -0.62
CA SER A 136 -30.69 -10.65 -0.34
C SER A 136 -29.94 -11.09 -1.58
N ILE A 137 -28.64 -10.77 -1.62
CA ILE A 137 -27.73 -11.19 -2.69
C ILE A 137 -26.46 -11.72 -2.03
N VAL A 138 -26.10 -12.95 -2.38
CA VAL A 138 -24.83 -13.56 -2.00
C VAL A 138 -23.74 -13.03 -2.94
N LEU A 139 -22.67 -12.52 -2.34
CA LEU A 139 -21.56 -11.85 -3.01
C LEU A 139 -20.32 -12.75 -3.00
N GLY A 140 -19.85 -13.11 -4.19
CA GLY A 140 -18.71 -13.99 -4.37
C GLY A 140 -17.93 -13.67 -5.64
N GLU A 141 -16.82 -12.97 -5.49
CA GLU A 141 -15.98 -12.49 -6.58
C GLU A 141 -14.55 -13.04 -6.57
N ASP A 142 -14.19 -13.88 -5.60
CA ASP A 142 -12.89 -14.54 -5.59
C ASP A 142 -12.71 -15.47 -6.79
N CYS A 143 -11.64 -15.28 -7.55
CA CYS A 143 -11.30 -16.14 -8.68
C CYS A 143 -10.21 -17.19 -8.38
N ALA A 144 -9.74 -17.28 -7.13
CA ALA A 144 -8.75 -18.27 -6.72
C ALA A 144 -9.22 -19.72 -6.95
N LEU A 145 -10.49 -20.02 -6.63
CA LEU A 145 -11.00 -21.39 -6.62
C LEU A 145 -11.64 -21.83 -7.95
N LEU A 146 -11.48 -21.05 -9.04
CA LEU A 146 -12.05 -21.40 -10.34
C LEU A 146 -11.42 -22.70 -10.88
N GLY A 147 -12.27 -23.71 -11.10
CA GLY A 147 -11.86 -25.02 -11.62
C GLY A 147 -11.56 -26.07 -10.55
N GLN A 148 -11.73 -25.77 -9.26
CA GLN A 148 -11.83 -26.80 -8.21
C GLN A 148 -13.30 -27.18 -7.98
N ASP A 149 -13.55 -28.47 -7.72
CA ASP A 149 -14.87 -28.97 -7.30
C ASP A 149 -15.24 -28.39 -5.94
N SER A 150 -15.79 -27.17 -5.94
CA SER A 150 -16.34 -26.54 -4.74
C SER A 150 -17.86 -26.45 -4.87
N SER A 151 -18.56 -27.10 -3.93
CA SER A 151 -20.02 -27.05 -3.83
C SER A 151 -20.54 -25.70 -3.33
N VAL A 152 -19.66 -24.83 -2.81
CA VAL A 152 -20.01 -23.60 -2.07
C VAL A 152 -19.87 -22.33 -2.94
N GLY A 153 -19.23 -22.41 -4.11
CA GLY A 153 -19.02 -21.27 -5.02
C GLY A 153 -17.85 -20.36 -4.63
N ARG A 154 -17.78 -19.17 -5.26
CA ARG A 154 -16.67 -18.20 -5.09
C ARG A 154 -16.80 -17.45 -3.77
N ARG A 155 -15.71 -17.30 -3.01
CA ARG A 155 -15.68 -16.53 -1.75
C ARG A 155 -15.97 -15.05 -1.99
N GLY A 156 -16.58 -14.38 -1.01
CA GLY A 156 -16.71 -12.92 -0.98
C GLY A 156 -15.43 -12.27 -0.44
N MET A 157 -14.87 -11.29 -1.15
CA MET A 157 -13.64 -10.57 -0.74
C MET A 157 -13.83 -9.04 -0.77
N CYS A 158 -12.74 -8.29 -0.89
CA CYS A 158 -12.77 -6.83 -0.82
C CYS A 158 -13.48 -6.17 -2.02
N GLY A 159 -13.65 -6.87 -3.15
CA GLY A 159 -14.30 -6.33 -4.35
C GLY A 159 -15.78 -5.99 -4.12
N MET A 160 -16.41 -6.63 -3.13
CA MET A 160 -17.78 -6.32 -2.69
C MET A 160 -17.99 -4.84 -2.33
N VAL A 161 -16.94 -4.11 -1.95
CA VAL A 161 -17.07 -2.67 -1.64
C VAL A 161 -17.51 -1.84 -2.85
N PHE A 162 -17.19 -2.26 -4.09
CA PHE A 162 -17.72 -1.63 -5.29
C PHE A 162 -19.25 -1.74 -5.36
N ILE A 163 -19.78 -2.88 -4.93
CA ILE A 163 -21.23 -3.10 -4.88
C ILE A 163 -21.87 -2.20 -3.84
N PHE A 164 -21.26 -2.04 -2.66
CA PHE A 164 -21.76 -1.12 -1.64
C PHE A 164 -21.80 0.32 -2.15
N LYS A 165 -20.73 0.74 -2.85
CA LYS A 165 -20.62 2.09 -3.39
C LYS A 165 -21.63 2.35 -4.51
N ILE A 166 -21.76 1.43 -5.46
CA ILE A 166 -22.69 1.55 -6.59
C ILE A 166 -24.14 1.53 -6.09
N ALA A 167 -24.49 0.54 -5.25
CA ALA A 167 -25.83 0.42 -4.72
C ALA A 167 -26.19 1.63 -3.84
N GLY A 168 -25.27 2.09 -2.99
CA GLY A 168 -25.51 3.23 -2.13
C GLY A 168 -25.72 4.54 -2.90
N ALA A 169 -24.95 4.78 -3.98
CA ALA A 169 -25.18 5.92 -4.86
C ALA A 169 -26.56 5.83 -5.56
N MET A 170 -26.96 4.65 -6.03
CA MET A 170 -28.31 4.42 -6.58
C MET A 170 -29.43 4.68 -5.55
N VAL A 171 -29.18 4.38 -4.27
CA VAL A 171 -30.12 4.71 -3.18
C VAL A 171 -30.27 6.22 -3.03
N GLU A 172 -29.17 6.99 -3.13
CA GLU A 172 -29.23 8.45 -3.07
C GLU A 172 -29.98 9.07 -4.27
N GLU A 173 -29.93 8.42 -5.43
CA GLU A 173 -30.75 8.78 -6.60
C GLU A 173 -32.22 8.33 -6.50
N GLY A 174 -32.60 7.61 -5.45
CA GLY A 174 -33.97 7.15 -5.24
C GLY A 174 -34.37 5.97 -6.14
N LYS A 175 -33.41 5.18 -6.62
CA LYS A 175 -33.70 3.95 -7.39
C LYS A 175 -34.45 2.92 -6.54
N SER A 176 -35.25 2.08 -7.21
CA SER A 176 -36.04 1.05 -6.53
C SER A 176 -35.18 -0.14 -6.07
N LEU A 177 -35.68 -0.91 -5.09
CA LEU A 177 -35.03 -2.14 -4.62
C LEU A 177 -34.72 -3.10 -5.78
N THR A 178 -35.67 -3.25 -6.71
CA THR A 178 -35.53 -4.12 -7.88
C THR A 178 -34.41 -3.66 -8.81
N ASP A 179 -34.34 -2.36 -9.12
CA ASP A 179 -33.32 -1.80 -10.00
C ASP A 179 -31.92 -1.95 -9.39
N ILE A 180 -31.80 -1.66 -8.10
CA ILE A 180 -30.54 -1.82 -7.35
C ILE A 180 -30.12 -3.28 -7.36
N ALA A 181 -31.02 -4.20 -7.02
CA ALA A 181 -30.73 -5.64 -6.99
C ALA A 181 -30.34 -6.18 -8.38
N GLN A 182 -30.97 -5.69 -9.45
CA GLN A 182 -30.59 -6.03 -10.82
C GLN A 182 -29.19 -5.53 -11.15
N THR A 183 -28.87 -4.26 -10.86
CA THR A 183 -27.54 -3.68 -11.11
C THR A 183 -26.46 -4.39 -10.31
N VAL A 184 -26.69 -4.71 -9.03
CA VAL A 184 -25.74 -5.49 -8.21
C VAL A 184 -25.43 -6.85 -8.85
N ARG A 185 -26.46 -7.57 -9.33
CA ARG A 185 -26.26 -8.86 -10.04
C ARG A 185 -25.49 -8.69 -11.35
N MET A 186 -25.61 -7.54 -12.03
CA MET A 186 -24.80 -7.23 -13.23
C MET A 186 -23.34 -6.98 -12.86
N VAL A 187 -23.08 -6.10 -11.88
CA VAL A 187 -21.73 -5.76 -11.40
C VAL A 187 -20.99 -7.01 -10.93
N LEU A 188 -21.64 -7.88 -10.15
CA LEU A 188 -21.03 -9.10 -9.62
C LEU A 188 -20.52 -10.05 -10.72
N ARG A 189 -21.18 -10.10 -11.89
CA ARG A 189 -20.75 -10.95 -13.02
C ARG A 189 -19.46 -10.49 -13.68
N VAL A 190 -19.11 -9.21 -13.52
CA VAL A 190 -17.95 -8.58 -14.17
C VAL A 190 -16.94 -8.08 -13.14
N LEU A 191 -16.98 -8.67 -11.94
CA LEU A 191 -16.09 -8.42 -10.83
C LEU A 191 -15.27 -9.69 -10.52
N ALA A 192 -13.96 -9.52 -10.37
CA ALA A 192 -13.07 -10.59 -9.95
C ALA A 192 -11.97 -10.07 -9.03
N SER A 193 -11.63 -10.89 -8.04
CA SER A 193 -10.59 -10.57 -7.06
C SER A 193 -9.67 -11.75 -6.86
N TYR A 194 -8.38 -11.47 -6.62
CA TYR A 194 -7.37 -12.47 -6.33
C TYR A 194 -6.33 -11.89 -5.35
N GLY A 195 -5.80 -12.72 -4.46
CA GLY A 195 -4.89 -12.28 -3.41
C GLY A 195 -3.64 -13.14 -3.23
N VAL A 196 -2.68 -12.56 -2.51
CA VAL A 196 -1.46 -13.22 -2.04
C VAL A 196 -1.19 -12.81 -0.59
N SER A 197 -0.67 -13.74 0.20
CA SER A 197 -0.28 -13.51 1.59
C SER A 197 1.18 -13.90 1.81
N LEU A 198 1.91 -13.03 2.51
CA LEU A 198 3.31 -13.21 2.92
C LEU A 198 3.41 -13.75 4.34
N SER A 199 2.39 -13.54 5.17
CA SER A 199 2.31 -14.08 6.53
C SER A 199 0.89 -14.54 6.84
N ALA A 200 0.75 -15.33 7.91
CA ALA A 200 -0.56 -15.63 8.49
C ALA A 200 -0.93 -14.58 9.55
N CYS A 201 -2.23 -14.38 9.79
CA CYS A 201 -2.70 -13.67 10.97
C CYS A 201 -2.83 -14.60 12.18
N SER A 202 -2.99 -14.00 13.35
CA SER A 202 -3.27 -14.70 14.60
C SER A 202 -4.60 -14.22 15.16
N LEU A 203 -5.43 -15.13 15.70
CA LEU A 203 -6.61 -14.72 16.44
C LEU A 203 -6.22 -14.11 17.81
N PRO A 204 -7.03 -13.20 18.38
CA PRO A 204 -6.87 -12.75 19.75
C PRO A 204 -6.69 -13.91 20.75
N GLY A 205 -5.66 -13.83 21.59
CA GLY A 205 -5.32 -14.88 22.56
C GLY A 205 -4.69 -16.15 21.97
N SER A 206 -4.45 -16.20 20.66
CA SER A 206 -3.93 -17.37 19.97
C SER A 206 -2.59 -17.10 19.26
N GLY A 207 -1.93 -18.17 18.81
CA GLY A 207 -0.81 -18.10 17.87
C GLY A 207 -1.28 -17.93 16.42
N PRO A 208 -0.35 -17.91 15.45
CA PRO A 208 -0.69 -17.84 14.03
C PRO A 208 -1.60 -19.00 13.59
N LEU A 209 -2.61 -18.70 12.78
CA LEU A 209 -3.60 -19.69 12.29
C LEU A 209 -2.95 -20.80 11.46
N PHE A 210 -1.91 -20.45 10.70
CA PHE A 210 -1.09 -21.35 9.92
C PHE A 210 0.33 -20.78 9.80
N LYS A 211 1.24 -21.52 9.18
CA LYS A 211 2.63 -21.09 8.98
C LYS A 211 2.93 -20.98 7.49
N ILE A 212 3.49 -19.84 7.10
CA ILE A 212 4.16 -19.63 5.81
C ILE A 212 5.68 -19.59 6.11
N GLY A 213 6.50 -20.27 5.30
CA GLY A 213 7.95 -20.21 5.43
C GLY A 213 8.51 -18.80 5.19
N THR A 214 9.69 -18.50 5.73
CA THR A 214 10.31 -17.16 5.61
C THR A 214 10.64 -16.76 4.18
N ASP A 215 10.73 -17.73 3.27
CA ASP A 215 10.99 -17.54 1.84
C ASP A 215 9.79 -17.96 0.97
N GLU A 216 8.60 -18.03 1.56
CA GLU A 216 7.36 -18.47 0.90
C GLU A 216 6.29 -17.38 0.89
N MET A 217 5.33 -17.54 -0.02
CA MET A 217 4.07 -16.81 -0.06
C MET A 217 2.94 -17.75 -0.47
N GLU A 218 1.72 -17.44 -0.05
CA GLU A 218 0.52 -18.24 -0.31
C GLU A 218 -0.38 -17.52 -1.32
N LEU A 219 -0.72 -18.20 -2.42
CA LEU A 219 -1.56 -17.68 -3.50
C LEU A 219 -3.04 -18.05 -3.29
N GLY A 220 -3.93 -17.09 -3.50
CA GLY A 220 -5.37 -17.30 -3.45
C GLY A 220 -5.89 -17.59 -2.05
N LEU A 221 -5.25 -17.04 -1.02
CA LEU A 221 -5.70 -17.15 0.36
C LEU A 221 -6.99 -16.33 0.59
N GLY A 222 -7.91 -16.87 1.38
CA GLY A 222 -9.13 -16.17 1.81
C GLY A 222 -8.87 -15.17 2.92
N VAL A 223 -9.93 -14.48 3.40
CA VAL A 223 -9.78 -13.44 4.43
C VAL A 223 -9.77 -14.00 5.86
N HIS A 224 -10.14 -15.26 6.10
CA HIS A 224 -10.14 -15.88 7.43
C HIS A 224 -8.93 -16.79 7.67
N GLY A 225 -7.90 -16.69 6.81
CA GLY A 225 -6.75 -17.58 6.88
C GLY A 225 -7.01 -18.99 6.34
N GLU A 226 -8.05 -19.16 5.52
CA GLU A 226 -8.29 -20.43 4.81
C GLU A 226 -7.13 -20.74 3.87
N ALA A 227 -6.79 -22.02 3.73
CA ALA A 227 -5.71 -22.45 2.86
C ALA A 227 -5.86 -21.85 1.45
N GLY A 228 -4.76 -21.33 0.91
CA GLY A 228 -4.73 -20.86 -0.45
C GLY A 228 -4.77 -22.03 -1.42
N ILE A 229 -4.68 -21.73 -2.71
CA ILE A 229 -4.58 -22.76 -3.75
C ILE A 229 -3.20 -23.41 -3.71
N LYS A 230 -2.17 -22.59 -3.44
CA LYS A 230 -0.78 -23.00 -3.62
C LYS A 230 0.18 -22.13 -2.82
N ARG A 231 1.16 -22.79 -2.20
CA ARG A 231 2.33 -22.14 -1.61
C ARG A 231 3.49 -22.15 -2.60
N VAL A 232 4.18 -21.01 -2.72
CA VAL A 232 5.31 -20.82 -3.64
C VAL A 232 6.42 -20.05 -2.95
N LYS A 233 7.64 -20.07 -3.50
CA LYS A 233 8.71 -19.17 -3.04
C LYS A 233 8.32 -17.71 -3.29
N ILE A 234 8.80 -16.82 -2.41
CA ILE A 234 8.62 -15.39 -2.57
C ILE A 234 9.12 -14.93 -3.94
N ARG A 235 8.38 -14.04 -4.57
CA ARG A 235 8.63 -13.52 -5.91
C ARG A 235 8.82 -12.01 -5.83
N THR A 236 9.33 -11.41 -6.90
CA THR A 236 9.29 -9.95 -7.03
C THR A 236 7.84 -9.46 -7.11
N ALA A 237 7.61 -8.17 -6.82
CA ALA A 237 6.29 -7.58 -6.97
C ALA A 237 5.76 -7.68 -8.42
N THR A 238 6.62 -7.47 -9.42
CA THR A 238 6.29 -7.64 -10.85
C THR A 238 5.76 -9.04 -11.16
N GLU A 239 6.46 -10.08 -10.73
CA GLU A 239 6.04 -11.47 -10.94
C GLU A 239 4.76 -11.81 -10.15
N THR A 240 4.63 -11.29 -8.94
CA THR A 240 3.46 -11.51 -8.08
C THR A 240 2.21 -10.88 -8.69
N VAL A 241 2.30 -9.62 -9.13
CA VAL A 241 1.21 -8.91 -9.81
C VAL A 241 0.83 -9.63 -11.10
N LYS A 242 1.80 -10.15 -11.86
CA LYS A 242 1.52 -10.93 -13.07
C LYS A 242 0.63 -12.14 -12.78
N ILE A 243 0.94 -12.92 -11.73
CA ILE A 243 0.12 -14.07 -11.32
C ILE A 243 -1.30 -13.64 -10.96
N ILE A 244 -1.44 -12.56 -10.19
CA ILE A 244 -2.73 -12.01 -9.77
C ILE A 244 -3.55 -11.59 -10.99
N LEU A 245 -2.95 -10.82 -11.91
CA LEU A 245 -3.64 -10.29 -13.08
C LEU A 245 -3.98 -11.38 -14.09
N GLU A 246 -3.16 -12.41 -14.28
CA GLU A 246 -3.48 -13.56 -15.14
C GLU A 246 -4.79 -14.23 -14.70
N ALA A 247 -4.98 -14.44 -13.39
CA ALA A 247 -6.21 -15.02 -12.85
C ALA A 247 -7.43 -14.11 -13.07
N ILE A 248 -7.29 -12.81 -12.82
CA ILE A 248 -8.35 -11.81 -13.02
C ILE A 248 -8.73 -11.68 -14.50
N ILE A 249 -7.73 -11.54 -15.39
CA ILE A 249 -7.91 -11.43 -16.84
C ILE A 249 -8.60 -12.67 -17.40
N GLY A 250 -8.16 -13.87 -17.00
CA GLY A 250 -8.79 -15.12 -17.42
C GLY A 250 -10.25 -15.21 -16.98
N THR A 251 -10.55 -14.78 -15.75
CA THR A 251 -11.92 -14.80 -15.19
C THR A 251 -12.86 -13.84 -15.90
N LEU A 252 -12.41 -12.59 -16.08
CA LEU A 252 -13.20 -11.52 -16.69
C LEU A 252 -13.13 -11.52 -18.22
N LYS A 253 -12.32 -12.41 -18.80
CA LYS A 253 -12.01 -12.49 -20.23
C LYS A 253 -11.60 -11.13 -20.79
N LEU A 254 -10.70 -10.46 -20.08
CA LEU A 254 -10.20 -9.14 -20.48
C LEU A 254 -9.32 -9.23 -21.72
N LYS A 255 -9.42 -8.22 -22.59
CA LYS A 255 -8.62 -8.07 -23.81
C LYS A 255 -8.24 -6.61 -24.03
N SER A 256 -7.26 -6.37 -24.91
CA SER A 256 -6.92 -5.02 -25.35
C SER A 256 -8.16 -4.24 -25.79
N GLY A 257 -8.27 -2.99 -25.35
CA GLY A 257 -9.43 -2.12 -25.54
C GLY A 257 -10.52 -2.23 -24.47
N ASP A 258 -10.45 -3.21 -23.57
CA ASP A 258 -11.31 -3.24 -22.39
C ASP A 258 -10.88 -2.18 -21.36
N GLU A 259 -11.81 -1.81 -20.49
CA GLU A 259 -11.60 -0.81 -19.45
C GLU A 259 -11.96 -1.40 -18.07
N VAL A 260 -11.19 -1.02 -17.05
CA VAL A 260 -11.36 -1.55 -15.70
C VAL A 260 -11.27 -0.45 -14.64
N VAL A 261 -11.97 -0.67 -13.52
CA VAL A 261 -11.73 0.00 -12.25
C VAL A 261 -11.06 -1.01 -11.31
N VAL A 262 -10.02 -0.57 -10.61
CA VAL A 262 -9.17 -1.46 -9.80
C VAL A 262 -9.18 -1.05 -8.33
N LEU A 263 -9.20 -2.03 -7.44
CA LEU A 263 -8.99 -1.85 -6.00
C LEU A 263 -7.82 -2.72 -5.52
N ILE A 264 -6.86 -2.09 -4.85
CA ILE A 264 -5.72 -2.71 -4.19
C ILE A 264 -5.97 -2.73 -2.68
N ASN A 265 -6.38 -3.88 -2.15
CA ASN A 265 -6.67 -4.05 -0.73
C ASN A 265 -5.44 -4.56 0.02
N ASN A 266 -5.11 -3.88 1.11
CA ASN A 266 -4.11 -4.32 2.08
C ASN A 266 -4.76 -5.24 3.12
N LEU A 267 -4.20 -6.43 3.31
CA LEU A 267 -4.69 -7.41 4.28
C LEU A 267 -4.37 -7.06 5.74
N GLY A 268 -3.65 -5.96 5.97
CA GLY A 268 -3.45 -5.29 7.26
C GLY A 268 -1.97 -5.15 7.65
N GLY A 269 -1.14 -6.13 7.30
CA GLY A 269 0.27 -6.19 7.67
C GLY A 269 1.26 -5.71 6.59
N THR A 270 0.79 -5.28 5.42
CA THR A 270 1.66 -4.79 4.33
C THR A 270 1.98 -3.32 4.52
N SER A 271 3.22 -2.89 4.25
CA SER A 271 3.57 -1.47 4.36
C SER A 271 2.94 -0.63 3.24
N GLN A 272 2.76 0.68 3.49
CA GLN A 272 2.29 1.59 2.45
C GLN A 272 3.26 1.65 1.26
N LEU A 273 4.57 1.55 1.49
CA LEU A 273 5.57 1.49 0.43
C LEU A 273 5.28 0.33 -0.54
N GLU A 274 5.07 -0.88 0.01
CA GLU A 274 4.76 -2.06 -0.78
C GLU A 274 3.41 -1.94 -1.49
N GLN A 275 2.37 -1.40 -0.81
CA GLN A 275 1.07 -1.18 -1.42
C GLN A 275 1.15 -0.23 -2.63
N TRP A 276 1.90 0.87 -2.52
CA TRP A 276 2.07 1.81 -3.63
C TRP A 276 2.90 1.21 -4.78
N LEU A 277 3.92 0.43 -4.47
CA LEU A 277 4.71 -0.29 -5.46
C LEU A 277 3.84 -1.26 -6.26
N VAL A 278 3.03 -2.09 -5.57
CA VAL A 278 2.08 -3.01 -6.21
C VAL A 278 1.04 -2.25 -7.04
N THR A 279 0.56 -1.12 -6.55
CA THR A 279 -0.39 -0.26 -7.27
C THR A 279 0.18 0.21 -8.61
N GLY A 280 1.41 0.72 -8.62
CA GLY A 280 2.10 1.14 -9.85
C GLY A 280 2.32 -0.02 -10.82
N GLU A 281 2.68 -1.19 -10.32
CA GLU A 281 2.88 -2.38 -11.13
C GLU A 281 1.58 -2.91 -11.77
N VAL A 282 0.47 -2.90 -11.03
CA VAL A 282 -0.86 -3.27 -11.57
C VAL A 282 -1.27 -2.33 -12.70
N HIS A 283 -1.13 -1.01 -12.51
CA HIS A 283 -1.43 -0.02 -13.53
C HIS A 283 -0.57 -0.25 -14.79
N LYS A 284 0.74 -0.41 -14.61
CA LYS A 284 1.70 -0.64 -15.69
C LYS A 284 1.37 -1.89 -16.50
N GLN A 285 1.07 -3.01 -15.85
CA GLN A 285 0.79 -4.28 -16.54
C GLN A 285 -0.53 -4.24 -17.31
N PHE A 286 -1.62 -3.71 -16.74
CA PHE A 286 -2.87 -3.52 -17.49
C PHE A 286 -2.66 -2.62 -18.73
N THR A 287 -1.95 -1.50 -18.55
CA THR A 287 -1.67 -0.56 -19.64
C THR A 287 -0.84 -1.21 -20.76
N THR A 288 0.17 -2.01 -20.38
CA THR A 288 1.01 -2.76 -21.34
C THR A 288 0.19 -3.77 -22.15
N LEU A 289 -0.87 -4.33 -21.57
CA LEU A 289 -1.82 -5.24 -22.23
C LEU A 289 -2.91 -4.50 -23.04
N GLY A 290 -2.87 -3.17 -23.12
CA GLY A 290 -3.87 -2.36 -23.80
C GLY A 290 -5.21 -2.29 -23.08
N ILE A 291 -5.25 -2.59 -21.77
CA ILE A 291 -6.45 -2.49 -20.93
C ILE A 291 -6.38 -1.15 -20.18
N ALA A 292 -7.38 -0.29 -20.38
CA ALA A 292 -7.39 1.03 -19.76
C ALA A 292 -7.84 0.94 -18.29
N VAL A 293 -7.07 1.55 -17.39
CA VAL A 293 -7.43 1.63 -15.97
C VAL A 293 -8.07 2.99 -15.71
N LEU A 294 -9.39 3.00 -15.50
CA LEU A 294 -10.17 4.23 -15.38
C LEU A 294 -10.07 4.85 -13.98
N ARG A 295 -10.02 4.01 -12.94
CA ARG A 295 -9.85 4.41 -11.54
C ARG A 295 -9.00 3.36 -10.84
N ILE A 296 -8.19 3.81 -9.89
CA ILE A 296 -7.49 2.93 -8.94
C ILE A 296 -7.75 3.43 -7.52
N TYR A 297 -8.15 2.50 -6.68
CA TYR A 297 -8.32 2.68 -5.25
C TYR A 297 -7.30 1.81 -4.52
N ALA A 298 -6.68 2.31 -3.46
CA ALA A 298 -5.70 1.56 -2.68
C ALA A 298 -5.81 1.91 -1.20
N ALA A 299 -6.19 0.94 -0.36
CA ALA A 299 -6.37 1.13 1.09
C ALA A 299 -6.48 -0.22 1.81
N CYS A 300 -6.56 -0.19 3.15
CA CYS A 300 -7.13 -1.30 3.92
C CYS A 300 -8.67 -1.23 3.79
N ILE A 301 -9.26 -2.13 3.02
CA ILE A 301 -10.72 -2.20 2.78
C ILE A 301 -11.35 -3.34 3.56
N MET A 302 -10.78 -4.53 3.41
CA MET A 302 -11.20 -5.74 4.11
C MET A 302 -9.93 -6.48 4.54
N THR A 303 -9.51 -6.24 5.78
CA THR A 303 -8.26 -6.82 6.29
C THR A 303 -8.44 -8.29 6.66
N SER A 304 -7.35 -8.92 7.08
CA SER A 304 -7.35 -10.17 7.81
C SER A 304 -6.44 -9.98 9.02
N LEU A 305 -6.88 -9.15 9.97
CA LEU A 305 -6.10 -8.69 11.12
C LEU A 305 -4.71 -8.16 10.68
N GLU A 306 -3.62 -8.68 11.22
CA GLU A 306 -2.24 -8.28 10.91
C GLU A 306 -1.60 -9.02 9.73
N MET A 307 -2.39 -9.71 8.90
CA MET A 307 -1.88 -10.49 7.76
C MET A 307 -1.14 -9.58 6.77
N ALA A 308 0.13 -9.88 6.51
CA ALA A 308 0.86 -9.24 5.41
C ALA A 308 0.45 -9.89 4.10
N GLY A 309 -0.01 -9.09 3.15
CA GLY A 309 -0.49 -9.50 1.84
C GLY A 309 -1.33 -8.43 1.14
N ILE A 310 -1.63 -8.68 -0.13
CA ILE A 310 -2.41 -7.78 -0.99
C ILE A 310 -3.47 -8.60 -1.73
N GLN A 311 -4.65 -8.02 -1.89
CA GLN A 311 -5.66 -8.47 -2.84
C GLN A 311 -5.87 -7.40 -3.91
N VAL A 312 -6.03 -7.84 -5.16
CA VAL A 312 -6.44 -6.98 -6.28
C VAL A 312 -7.83 -7.38 -6.69
N SER A 313 -8.71 -6.39 -6.81
CA SER A 313 -10.05 -6.54 -7.40
C SER A 313 -10.13 -5.71 -8.66
N ALA A 314 -10.69 -6.27 -9.73
CA ALA A 314 -10.99 -5.54 -10.95
C ALA A 314 -12.47 -5.65 -11.30
N LEU A 315 -13.08 -4.50 -11.56
CA LEU A 315 -14.42 -4.36 -12.11
C LEU A 315 -14.28 -3.98 -13.59
N LYS A 316 -14.71 -4.86 -14.49
CA LYS A 316 -14.76 -4.54 -15.92
C LYS A 316 -15.89 -3.53 -16.17
N ILE A 317 -15.54 -2.41 -16.79
CA ILE A 317 -16.48 -1.37 -17.20
C ILE A 317 -16.66 -1.48 -18.71
N SER A 318 -17.90 -1.65 -19.18
CA SER A 318 -18.16 -1.76 -20.62
C SER A 318 -19.57 -1.34 -21.01
N GLY A 319 -19.72 -0.83 -22.23
CA GLY A 319 -21.00 -0.65 -22.89
C GLY A 319 -21.87 0.45 -22.26
N ALA A 320 -23.19 0.20 -22.22
CA ALA A 320 -24.20 1.18 -21.85
C ALA A 320 -24.18 1.63 -20.38
N HIS A 321 -23.50 0.92 -19.48
CA HIS A 321 -23.47 1.22 -18.05
C HIS A 321 -22.19 1.95 -17.60
N LYS A 322 -21.28 2.26 -18.53
CA LYS A 322 -19.98 2.85 -18.21
C LYS A 322 -20.12 4.16 -17.43
N GLU A 323 -20.87 5.11 -17.96
CA GLU A 323 -21.02 6.44 -17.36
C GLU A 323 -21.72 6.34 -16.01
N ASP A 324 -22.83 5.61 -15.93
CA ASP A 324 -23.57 5.40 -14.68
C ASP A 324 -22.67 4.81 -13.58
N TRP A 325 -21.94 3.74 -13.86
CA TRP A 325 -21.13 3.08 -12.83
C TRP A 325 -19.94 3.93 -12.39
N LEU A 326 -19.31 4.67 -13.30
CA LEU A 326 -18.25 5.62 -12.92
C LEU A 326 -18.82 6.76 -12.06
N ASN A 327 -19.96 7.33 -12.46
CA ASN A 327 -20.65 8.36 -11.68
C ASN A 327 -21.02 7.84 -10.28
N TYR A 328 -21.49 6.60 -10.17
CA TYR A 328 -21.79 5.98 -8.89
C TYR A 328 -20.56 5.74 -8.03
N LEU A 329 -19.43 5.35 -8.62
CA LEU A 329 -18.17 5.20 -7.89
C LEU A 329 -17.61 6.55 -7.41
N ASP A 330 -17.77 7.59 -8.22
CA ASP A 330 -17.28 8.94 -7.96
C ASP A 330 -18.22 9.77 -7.07
N ALA A 331 -19.49 9.36 -6.91
CA ALA A 331 -20.48 10.06 -6.08
C ALA A 331 -20.03 10.21 -4.62
N GLU A 332 -20.43 11.29 -3.95
CA GLU A 332 -20.08 11.50 -2.55
C GLU A 332 -20.66 10.41 -1.62
N THR A 333 -19.96 10.13 -0.53
CA THR A 333 -20.45 9.27 0.56
C THR A 333 -20.02 9.80 1.91
N LYS A 334 -20.79 9.47 2.96
CA LYS A 334 -20.44 9.73 4.36
C LYS A 334 -19.80 8.53 5.05
N ALA A 335 -19.61 7.41 4.36
CA ALA A 335 -18.87 6.26 4.86
C ALA A 335 -17.38 6.62 5.04
N CYS A 336 -16.84 6.40 6.23
CA CYS A 336 -15.48 6.88 6.57
C CYS A 336 -14.36 6.07 5.93
N ALA A 337 -14.63 4.82 5.50
CA ALA A 337 -13.61 3.92 4.94
C ALA A 337 -13.60 3.85 3.42
N TRP A 338 -14.47 4.58 2.71
CA TRP A 338 -14.37 4.70 1.25
C TRP A 338 -13.12 5.49 0.89
N CYS A 339 -12.21 4.87 0.15
CA CYS A 339 -10.93 5.49 -0.21
C CYS A 339 -10.95 6.24 -1.55
N GLY A 340 -12.08 6.25 -2.25
CA GLY A 340 -12.26 7.06 -3.45
C GLY A 340 -12.43 8.54 -3.11
N SER A 341 -11.86 9.42 -3.94
CA SER A 341 -11.97 10.87 -3.80
C SER A 341 -11.95 11.54 -5.18
N PRO A 342 -12.20 12.86 -5.29
CA PRO A 342 -12.01 13.58 -6.56
C PRO A 342 -10.60 13.40 -7.15
N MET A 343 -9.57 13.15 -6.32
CA MET A 343 -8.20 12.87 -6.78
C MET A 343 -8.03 11.47 -7.40
N SER A 344 -9.02 10.60 -7.27
CA SER A 344 -9.05 9.29 -7.93
C SER A 344 -9.49 9.39 -9.39
N ILE A 345 -9.99 10.55 -9.83
CA ILE A 345 -10.46 10.82 -11.20
C ILE A 345 -9.27 11.37 -12.01
N PRO A 346 -8.85 10.70 -13.09
CA PRO A 346 -7.81 11.23 -13.98
C PRO A 346 -8.22 12.60 -14.53
N PRO A 347 -7.29 13.57 -14.59
CA PRO A 347 -7.58 14.87 -15.19
C PRO A 347 -7.87 14.71 -16.69
N GLU A 348 -8.77 15.56 -17.21
CA GLU A 348 -9.08 15.60 -18.64
C GLU A 348 -7.90 16.09 -19.50
N GLU A 349 -7.05 16.95 -18.93
CA GLU A 349 -5.85 17.47 -19.61
C GLU A 349 -4.56 16.77 -19.12
N PRO A 350 -3.59 16.50 -20.01
CA PRO A 350 -2.27 16.02 -19.61
C PRO A 350 -1.59 17.01 -18.67
N LEU A 351 -0.84 16.50 -17.70
CA LEU A 351 0.03 17.33 -16.87
C LEU A 351 0.97 18.14 -17.77
N LYS A 352 1.03 19.47 -17.57
CA LYS A 352 2.02 20.31 -18.22
C LYS A 352 3.39 19.91 -17.70
N ASP A 353 4.21 19.33 -18.57
CA ASP A 353 5.58 18.98 -18.26
C ASP A 353 6.35 20.29 -18.03
N THR A 354 6.65 20.62 -16.78
CA THR A 354 7.59 21.71 -16.49
C THR A 354 8.97 21.16 -16.81
N PRO A 355 9.70 21.72 -17.79
CA PRO A 355 11.05 21.26 -18.05
C PRO A 355 11.84 21.32 -16.73
N PRO A 356 12.70 20.34 -16.44
CA PRO A 356 13.58 20.44 -15.28
C PRO A 356 14.25 21.80 -15.32
N PRO A 357 14.44 22.48 -14.17
CA PRO A 357 15.23 23.71 -14.13
C PRO A 357 16.49 23.42 -14.91
N GLU A 358 16.80 24.25 -15.93
CA GLU A 358 17.92 24.01 -16.84
C GLU A 358 19.07 23.44 -16.01
N ASN A 359 19.32 22.14 -16.15
CA ASN A 359 20.55 21.56 -15.65
C ASN A 359 21.55 22.38 -16.42
N HIS A 360 22.14 23.43 -15.83
CA HIS A 360 23.35 23.96 -16.38
C HIS A 360 24.27 22.75 -16.35
N PRO A 361 24.62 22.15 -17.50
CA PRO A 361 25.91 21.52 -17.52
C PRO A 361 26.80 22.74 -17.39
N GLU A 362 27.18 23.12 -16.17
CA GLU A 362 28.51 23.67 -16.09
C GLU A 362 29.36 22.58 -16.74
N GLU A 363 29.72 22.78 -18.01
CA GLU A 363 31.01 22.35 -18.50
C GLU A 363 31.97 22.84 -17.42
N HIS A 364 32.20 22.02 -16.40
CA HIS A 364 32.90 22.45 -15.22
C HIS A 364 34.26 22.84 -15.74
N LYS A 365 34.48 24.15 -15.84
CA LYS A 365 35.71 24.70 -16.36
C LYS A 365 36.81 24.00 -15.57
N LEU A 366 37.70 23.32 -16.29
CA LEU A 366 38.77 22.60 -15.64
C LEU A 366 39.60 23.63 -14.85
N GLU A 367 39.60 23.48 -13.54
CA GLU A 367 40.05 24.50 -12.59
C GLU A 367 41.02 23.90 -11.58
N GLY A 368 41.93 24.74 -11.10
CA GLY A 368 42.94 24.36 -10.10
C GLY A 368 44.20 23.76 -10.73
N PRO A 369 45.11 23.23 -9.89
CA PRO A 369 46.37 22.68 -10.33
C PRO A 369 46.18 21.33 -11.03
N THR A 370 47.04 21.04 -12.00
CA THR A 370 47.04 19.76 -12.72
C THR A 370 48.02 18.77 -12.11
N ILE A 371 47.79 17.48 -12.38
CA ILE A 371 48.73 16.39 -12.09
C ILE A 371 49.15 15.68 -13.38
N ASN A 372 50.30 14.99 -13.33
CA ASN A 372 50.80 14.25 -14.47
C ASN A 372 50.00 12.94 -14.73
N ALA A 373 50.31 12.25 -15.82
CA ALA A 373 49.65 11.00 -16.21
C ALA A 373 49.77 9.91 -15.12
N ALA A 374 50.93 9.75 -14.49
CA ALA A 374 51.14 8.78 -13.43
C ALA A 374 50.25 9.07 -12.20
N GLY A 375 50.16 10.34 -11.79
CA GLY A 375 49.27 10.76 -10.70
C GLY A 375 47.79 10.59 -11.06
N SER A 376 47.42 10.87 -12.30
CA SER A 376 46.06 10.68 -12.81
C SER A 376 45.64 9.21 -12.78
N GLU A 377 46.54 8.30 -13.17
CA GLU A 377 46.32 6.85 -13.10
C GLU A 377 46.18 6.36 -11.65
N ILE A 378 47.01 6.87 -10.74
CA ILE A 378 46.89 6.55 -9.32
C ILE A 378 45.52 6.99 -8.77
N LEU A 379 45.06 8.21 -9.07
CA LEU A 379 43.75 8.67 -8.62
C LEU A 379 42.61 7.82 -9.19
N ARG A 380 42.67 7.46 -10.47
CA ARG A 380 41.68 6.57 -11.10
C ARG A 380 41.59 5.24 -10.37
N ARG A 381 42.73 4.59 -10.12
CA ARG A 381 42.80 3.31 -9.40
C ARG A 381 42.33 3.43 -7.95
N CYS A 382 42.60 4.54 -7.28
CA CYS A 382 42.08 4.80 -5.94
C CYS A 382 40.55 4.91 -5.93
N LEU A 383 39.95 5.61 -6.89
CA LEU A 383 38.49 5.74 -6.99
C LEU A 383 37.83 4.38 -7.22
N GLU A 384 38.37 3.59 -8.15
CA GLU A 384 37.90 2.24 -8.42
C GLU A 384 38.02 1.34 -7.17
N ALA A 385 39.18 1.33 -6.52
CA ALA A 385 39.41 0.52 -5.32
C ALA A 385 38.48 0.92 -4.16
N VAL A 386 38.25 2.22 -3.94
CA VAL A 386 37.31 2.69 -2.92
C VAL A 386 35.89 2.25 -3.25
N ALA A 387 35.45 2.42 -4.50
CA ALA A 387 34.09 2.06 -4.91
C ALA A 387 33.84 0.54 -4.74
N LEU A 388 34.76 -0.30 -5.22
CA LEU A 388 34.66 -1.76 -5.07
C LEU A 388 34.72 -2.21 -3.60
N SER A 389 35.52 -1.52 -2.78
CA SER A 389 35.58 -1.79 -1.33
C SER A 389 34.24 -1.49 -0.65
N VAL A 390 33.61 -0.37 -0.98
CA VAL A 390 32.27 -0.04 -0.45
C VAL A 390 31.23 -1.07 -0.90
N ILE A 391 31.19 -1.41 -2.18
CA ILE A 391 30.23 -2.39 -2.74
C ILE A 391 30.37 -3.75 -2.05
N SER A 392 31.61 -4.22 -1.87
CA SER A 392 31.86 -5.51 -1.20
C SER A 392 31.52 -5.53 0.29
N ASN A 393 31.43 -4.37 0.94
CA ASN A 393 31.12 -4.23 2.36
C ASN A 393 29.69 -3.73 2.64
N GLU A 394 28.82 -3.59 1.62
CA GLU A 394 27.45 -3.07 1.76
C GLU A 394 26.68 -3.75 2.91
N GLY A 395 26.56 -5.08 2.86
CA GLY A 395 25.78 -5.84 3.84
C GLY A 395 26.32 -5.70 5.27
N HIS A 396 27.65 -5.69 5.42
CA HIS A 396 28.29 -5.53 6.73
C HIS A 396 28.06 -4.12 7.31
N LEU A 397 28.13 -3.09 6.47
CA LEU A 397 27.87 -1.71 6.90
C LEU A 397 26.40 -1.51 7.30
N ASN A 398 25.45 -2.10 6.57
CA ASN A 398 24.03 -2.10 6.96
C ASN A 398 23.79 -2.85 8.27
N GLU A 399 24.47 -3.98 8.48
CA GLU A 399 24.39 -4.74 9.73
C GLU A 399 24.87 -3.91 10.92
N LEU A 400 26.03 -3.26 10.81
CA LEU A 400 26.55 -2.37 11.86
C LEU A 400 25.61 -1.21 12.16
N ASP A 401 25.03 -0.62 11.13
CA ASP A 401 24.11 0.50 11.24
C ASP A 401 22.78 0.09 11.88
N SER A 402 22.27 -1.11 11.58
CA SER A 402 20.99 -1.61 12.11
C SER A 402 20.90 -1.67 13.65
N ALA A 403 22.05 -1.66 14.34
CA ALA A 403 22.10 -1.68 15.80
C ALA A 403 21.64 -0.35 16.45
N CYS A 404 21.84 0.79 15.80
CA CYS A 404 21.47 2.11 16.35
C CYS A 404 21.03 3.17 15.32
N GLY A 405 21.02 2.83 14.04
CA GLY A 405 20.51 3.62 12.92
C GLY A 405 19.35 2.91 12.21
N ASP A 406 19.15 3.22 10.94
CA ASP A 406 18.08 2.66 10.09
C ASP A 406 18.54 1.44 9.28
N GLY A 407 19.84 1.11 9.31
CA GLY A 407 20.37 -0.09 8.69
C GLY A 407 20.61 0.06 7.19
N ASP A 408 20.80 1.29 6.71
CA ASP A 408 20.95 1.59 5.28
C ASP A 408 22.29 2.22 4.88
N THR A 409 23.18 2.50 5.84
CA THR A 409 24.45 3.19 5.58
C THR A 409 25.28 2.57 4.47
N GLY A 410 25.39 1.24 4.42
CA GLY A 410 26.09 0.51 3.37
C GLY A 410 25.43 0.67 2.00
N THR A 411 24.11 0.54 1.94
CA THR A 411 23.34 0.74 0.70
C THR A 411 23.46 2.19 0.21
N THR A 412 23.42 3.17 1.12
CA THR A 412 23.61 4.59 0.82
C THR A 412 25.00 4.88 0.25
N LEU A 413 26.06 4.33 0.86
CA LEU A 413 27.44 4.46 0.35
C LEU A 413 27.64 3.76 -0.99
N ARG A 414 27.01 2.59 -1.19
CA ARG A 414 27.06 1.86 -2.45
C ARG A 414 26.51 2.68 -3.62
N ARG A 415 25.44 3.45 -3.44
CA ARG A 415 24.89 4.31 -4.52
C ARG A 415 25.92 5.29 -5.07
N MET A 416 26.75 5.88 -4.19
CA MET A 416 27.87 6.72 -4.61
C MET A 416 28.93 5.93 -5.36
N ALA A 417 29.30 4.75 -4.84
CA ALA A 417 30.31 3.89 -5.45
C ALA A 417 29.90 3.46 -6.88
N ASP A 418 28.64 3.04 -7.05
CA ASP A 418 28.07 2.71 -8.35
C ASP A 418 28.09 3.94 -9.30
N GLY A 419 27.73 5.13 -8.78
CA GLY A 419 27.82 6.39 -9.53
C GLY A 419 29.24 6.77 -9.96
N ILE A 420 30.24 6.55 -9.10
CA ILE A 420 31.66 6.77 -9.42
C ILE A 420 32.11 5.80 -10.51
N LEU A 421 31.81 4.51 -10.39
CA LEU A 421 32.21 3.50 -11.37
C LEU A 421 31.57 3.76 -12.74
N LEU A 422 30.30 4.15 -12.76
CA LEU A 422 29.57 4.50 -13.99
C LEU A 422 30.23 5.67 -14.74
N GLN A 423 30.79 6.64 -14.03
CA GLN A 423 31.38 7.85 -14.60
C GLN A 423 32.92 7.83 -14.63
N LEU A 424 33.56 6.74 -14.19
CA LEU A 424 35.02 6.69 -13.98
C LEU A 424 35.84 7.04 -15.24
N GLY A 425 35.32 6.69 -16.42
CA GLY A 425 35.95 6.99 -17.70
C GLY A 425 35.90 8.47 -18.12
N THR A 426 34.97 9.25 -17.58
CA THR A 426 34.76 10.67 -17.93
C THR A 426 35.22 11.64 -16.85
N LEU A 427 35.51 11.17 -15.63
CA LEU A 427 36.00 12.01 -14.54
C LEU A 427 37.37 12.66 -14.88
N PRO A 428 37.56 13.98 -14.61
CA PRO A 428 38.76 14.73 -14.94
C PRO A 428 39.86 14.47 -13.91
N VAL A 429 40.36 13.24 -13.87
CA VAL A 429 41.37 12.79 -12.91
C VAL A 429 42.68 13.58 -12.96
N SER A 430 42.93 14.34 -14.03
CA SER A 430 44.07 15.26 -14.16
C SER A 430 43.90 16.59 -13.42
N HIS A 431 42.67 16.93 -12.96
CA HIS A 431 42.32 18.19 -12.30
C HIS A 431 41.64 17.91 -10.94
N PRO A 432 42.40 17.71 -9.85
CA PRO A 432 41.83 17.28 -8.56
C PRO A 432 40.74 18.16 -7.97
N SER A 433 40.79 19.48 -8.17
CA SER A 433 39.73 20.40 -7.73
C SER A 433 38.41 20.10 -8.43
N THR A 434 38.42 20.04 -9.77
CA THR A 434 37.22 19.72 -10.56
C THR A 434 36.75 18.28 -10.31
N LEU A 435 37.67 17.33 -10.16
CA LEU A 435 37.34 15.95 -9.80
C LEU A 435 36.53 15.87 -8.51
N LEU A 436 36.98 16.54 -7.44
CA LEU A 436 36.28 16.52 -6.15
C LEU A 436 34.90 17.18 -6.23
N LYS A 437 34.76 18.27 -7.00
CA LYS A 437 33.45 18.91 -7.25
C LYS A 437 32.49 17.96 -7.99
N GLN A 438 32.98 17.21 -8.98
CA GLN A 438 32.17 16.21 -9.67
C GLN A 438 31.80 15.02 -8.75
N LEU A 439 32.73 14.54 -7.92
CA LEU A 439 32.40 13.51 -6.91
C LEU A 439 31.35 13.99 -5.91
N SER A 440 31.38 15.29 -5.54
CA SER A 440 30.32 15.90 -4.73
C SER A 440 28.96 15.85 -5.40
N SER A 441 28.92 16.16 -6.69
CA SER A 441 27.70 16.10 -7.49
C SER A 441 27.15 14.67 -7.60
N ILE A 442 28.03 13.68 -7.79
CA ILE A 442 27.66 12.27 -7.73
C ILE A 442 27.05 11.92 -6.37
N ALA A 443 27.68 12.32 -5.26
CA ALA A 443 27.15 12.08 -3.92
C ALA A 443 25.77 12.73 -3.71
N GLU A 444 25.57 13.95 -4.22
CA GLU A 444 24.32 14.71 -4.10
C GLU A 444 23.17 14.00 -4.83
N MET A 445 23.43 13.52 -6.05
CA MET A 445 22.41 12.88 -6.87
C MET A 445 22.09 11.44 -6.45
N THR A 446 23.04 10.74 -5.80
CA THR A 446 22.93 9.27 -5.61
C THR A 446 22.74 8.82 -4.17
N MET A 447 23.26 9.54 -3.17
CA MET A 447 23.28 9.02 -1.79
C MET A 447 22.03 9.39 -0.98
N GLY A 448 21.50 10.61 -1.15
CA GLY A 448 20.43 11.13 -0.29
C GLY A 448 20.81 11.18 1.20
N GLY A 449 19.87 11.62 2.04
CA GLY A 449 20.01 11.61 3.51
C GLY A 449 21.18 12.44 4.06
N THR A 450 21.52 12.21 5.33
CA THR A 450 22.64 12.93 5.99
C THR A 450 23.99 12.56 5.37
N SER A 451 24.20 11.31 4.98
CA SER A 451 25.44 10.86 4.35
C SER A 451 25.71 11.59 3.03
N GLY A 452 24.72 11.69 2.13
CA GLY A 452 24.87 12.44 0.88
C GLY A 452 25.27 13.88 1.13
N ALA A 453 24.57 14.58 2.03
CA ALA A 453 24.90 15.96 2.39
C ALA A 453 26.33 16.11 2.96
N LEU A 454 26.76 15.19 3.83
CA LEU A 454 28.10 15.22 4.43
C LEU A 454 29.21 15.00 3.40
N TYR A 455 29.06 13.99 2.53
CA TYR A 455 30.04 13.70 1.47
C TYR A 455 30.09 14.81 0.42
N SER A 456 28.94 15.30 -0.05
CA SER A 456 28.87 16.42 -1.00
C SER A 456 29.54 17.68 -0.43
N LEU A 457 29.19 18.06 0.80
CA LEU A 457 29.77 19.23 1.44
C LEU A 457 31.28 19.08 1.65
N MET A 458 31.75 17.91 2.12
CA MET A 458 33.16 17.64 2.31
C MET A 458 33.94 17.75 1.00
N LEU A 459 33.45 17.11 -0.06
CA LEU A 459 34.10 17.06 -1.37
C LEU A 459 34.07 18.43 -2.06
N THR A 460 32.96 19.16 -1.98
CA THR A 460 32.84 20.54 -2.48
C THR A 460 33.86 21.45 -1.81
N MET A 461 33.95 21.40 -0.49
CA MET A 461 34.85 22.27 0.28
C MET A 461 36.33 21.88 0.08
N THR A 462 36.62 20.58 -0.05
CA THR A 462 37.98 20.08 -0.39
C THR A 462 38.37 20.51 -1.80
N GLY A 463 37.49 20.35 -2.79
CA GLY A 463 37.72 20.77 -4.17
C GLY A 463 37.94 22.28 -4.28
N THR A 464 37.11 23.06 -3.59
CA THR A 464 37.25 24.52 -3.52
C THR A 464 38.59 24.95 -2.92
N ALA A 465 39.06 24.27 -1.87
CA ALA A 465 40.36 24.54 -1.27
C ALA A 465 41.55 24.17 -2.19
N LEU A 466 41.36 23.22 -3.11
CA LEU A 466 42.31 22.91 -4.21
C LEU A 466 42.10 23.78 -5.47
N GLY A 467 41.25 24.79 -5.42
CA GLY A 467 40.89 25.61 -6.59
C GLY A 467 42.04 26.46 -7.14
N ALA A 468 41.68 27.44 -7.98
CA ALA A 468 42.63 28.22 -8.80
C ALA A 468 43.78 28.94 -8.05
N LYS A 469 43.68 29.13 -6.73
CA LYS A 469 44.73 29.75 -5.90
C LYS A 469 45.89 28.80 -5.57
N VAL A 470 45.74 27.49 -5.78
CA VAL A 470 46.76 26.47 -5.51
C VAL A 470 47.61 26.26 -6.76
N LYS A 471 48.94 26.47 -6.65
CA LYS A 471 49.86 26.41 -7.80
C LYS A 471 50.29 25.00 -8.19
N ALA A 472 50.37 24.06 -7.23
CA ALA A 472 50.83 22.70 -7.46
C ALA A 472 50.20 21.74 -6.46
N VAL A 473 49.94 20.50 -6.89
CA VAL A 473 49.46 19.43 -6.03
C VAL A 473 50.64 18.77 -5.32
N THR A 474 50.68 18.87 -4.01
CA THR A 474 51.67 18.26 -3.10
C THR A 474 50.94 17.57 -1.95
N ALA A 475 51.64 16.74 -1.16
CA ALA A 475 51.08 16.16 0.06
C ALA A 475 50.53 17.25 1.01
N ARG A 476 51.22 18.38 1.13
CA ARG A 476 50.80 19.51 1.97
C ARG A 476 49.51 20.15 1.47
N THR A 477 49.36 20.36 0.16
CA THR A 477 48.13 20.98 -0.38
C THR A 477 46.93 20.04 -0.29
N TRP A 478 47.12 18.73 -0.45
CA TRP A 478 46.08 17.73 -0.18
C TRP A 478 45.63 17.75 1.28
N ALA A 479 46.57 17.77 2.23
CA ALA A 479 46.25 17.84 3.65
C ALA A 479 45.48 19.12 4.02
N VAL A 480 45.91 20.29 3.52
CA VAL A 480 45.21 21.57 3.74
C VAL A 480 43.79 21.53 3.17
N ALA A 481 43.62 20.98 1.97
CA ALA A 481 42.30 20.85 1.36
C ALA A 481 41.38 19.91 2.14
N TRP A 482 41.91 18.78 2.61
CA TRP A 482 41.16 17.83 3.44
C TRP A 482 40.75 18.43 4.78
N ILE A 483 41.62 19.25 5.41
CA ILE A 483 41.27 20.03 6.61
C ILE A 483 40.12 21.00 6.31
N ALA A 484 40.18 21.71 5.18
CA ALA A 484 39.13 22.65 4.79
C ALA A 484 37.80 21.92 4.52
N GLY A 485 37.85 20.76 3.87
CA GLY A 485 36.71 19.86 3.70
C GLY A 485 36.08 19.47 5.03
N THR A 486 36.90 18.91 5.93
CA THR A 486 36.46 18.46 7.26
C THR A 486 35.90 19.62 8.10
N ALA A 487 36.54 20.79 8.09
CA ALA A 487 36.08 21.97 8.80
C ALA A 487 34.78 22.52 8.19
N GLY A 488 34.65 22.48 6.86
CA GLY A 488 33.42 22.83 6.14
C GLY A 488 32.26 21.93 6.55
N THR A 489 32.46 20.62 6.55
CA THR A 489 31.46 19.65 7.02
C THR A 489 31.09 19.89 8.49
N LEU A 490 32.07 20.11 9.36
CA LEU A 490 31.84 20.40 10.78
C LEU A 490 31.07 21.69 11.02
N ARG A 491 31.17 22.69 10.14
CA ARG A 491 30.42 23.94 10.26
C ARG A 491 28.92 23.75 10.12
N TYR A 492 28.50 22.79 9.29
CA TYR A 492 27.10 22.53 8.99
C TYR A 492 26.57 21.24 9.65
N SER A 493 27.43 20.49 10.35
CA SER A 493 27.04 19.34 11.17
C SER A 493 27.00 19.70 12.65
N GLN A 494 26.11 19.09 13.43
CA GLN A 494 26.15 19.18 14.90
C GLN A 494 27.17 18.21 15.53
N ALA A 495 27.85 17.39 14.70
CA ALA A 495 28.77 16.37 15.16
C ALA A 495 30.03 16.97 15.78
N LYS A 496 30.44 16.43 16.92
CA LYS A 496 31.67 16.73 17.63
C LYS A 496 32.68 15.59 17.45
N LEU A 497 33.94 15.88 17.71
CA LEU A 497 35.03 14.92 17.51
C LEU A 497 34.98 13.66 18.40
N GLY A 498 34.18 13.69 19.46
CA GLY A 498 33.96 12.54 20.35
C GLY A 498 32.75 11.69 19.96
N ASP A 499 31.95 12.15 18.99
CA ASP A 499 30.73 11.48 18.60
C ASP A 499 31.05 10.24 17.74
N ARG A 500 30.16 9.25 17.77
CA ARG A 500 30.29 8.00 17.02
C ARG A 500 29.97 8.21 15.53
N SER A 501 30.71 9.09 14.87
CA SER A 501 30.52 9.42 13.45
C SER A 501 31.82 9.36 12.66
N MET A 502 31.71 9.39 11.33
CA MET A 502 32.85 9.41 10.41
C MET A 502 33.84 10.56 10.69
N VAL A 503 33.37 11.66 11.28
CA VAL A 503 34.17 12.83 11.65
C VAL A 503 35.30 12.47 12.63
N ARG A 504 35.07 11.46 13.48
CA ARG A 504 36.09 10.93 14.40
C ARG A 504 37.31 10.39 13.65
N ILE A 505 37.09 9.73 12.51
CA ILE A 505 38.15 9.13 11.69
C ILE A 505 38.80 10.20 10.80
N MET A 506 38.01 11.16 10.28
CA MET A 506 38.49 12.20 9.37
C MET A 506 39.63 13.06 9.93
N ARG A 507 39.66 13.32 11.24
CA ARG A 507 40.75 14.09 11.87
C ARG A 507 41.96 13.25 12.27
N PHE A 508 41.80 11.92 12.39
CA PHE A 508 42.91 11.01 12.72
C PHE A 508 43.93 10.97 11.56
N LEU A 509 43.45 10.97 10.32
CA LEU A 509 44.26 11.03 9.10
C LEU A 509 45.08 12.32 8.92
N LEU A 510 44.88 13.32 9.77
CA LEU A 510 45.64 14.59 9.78
C LEU A 510 46.75 14.63 10.84
N LYS A 511 46.84 13.60 11.69
CA LYS A 511 47.92 13.43 12.68
C LYS A 511 49.00 12.45 12.23
N CYS A 512 48.74 11.71 11.15
CA CYS A 512 49.69 10.88 10.41
C CYS A 512 50.21 11.68 9.22
#